data_AF-A0A1M4WL80-F1
#
_entry.id   AF-A0A1M4WL80-F1
#
_cell.length_a   1.000
_cell.length_b   1.000
_cell.length_c   1.000
_cell.angle_alpha   90.00
_cell.angle_beta   90.00
_cell.angle_gamma   90.00
#
_symmetry.space_group_name_H-M   'P 1'
#
loop_
_entity.id
_entity.type
_entity.pdbx_description
1 polymer ?
#
loop_
_entity_poly.entity_id
_entity_poly.type
_entity_poly.pdbx_seq_one_letter_code
_entity_poly.pdbx_strand_id
1 'polypeptide(L)'
;MKKNLLIFLIFFLQIVNGQDLDAESKFTVSQNYVCLARLELSNKNFLKANEYFSKAFTFHDALDSYQVLDAAASALQVNNQEFFKKYVTESITQYKAPLDFILEYDKFANYKNNAFLKSLPADYERLLNQYYINKKDLTAFIEVSVLVEKDQIARQLIDYFENELRSSQTKVNKEVFNKILENTDNDNAQKLIDLTKKYGFQDYSWLILWHHRISFNDENDTFWQYFKPVIKEEIKKGNLHKSYLASFADVNETIWKEKQIYGTLFQYPIANVKDVDRLRNSVGLPPLLYDQIIFGKPLPDEYKLTESELKKILLQKVAKYE
;
A
#
# COMPACT_ATOMS: atom_id res chain seq x y z
N MET A 1 19.07 -34.73 -47.13
CA MET A 1 18.02 -34.29 -46.17
C MET A 1 18.63 -33.90 -44.81
N LYS A 2 19.44 -32.83 -44.75
CA LYS A 2 20.08 -32.36 -43.51
C LYS A 2 20.17 -30.82 -43.50
N LYS A 3 19.04 -30.13 -43.66
CA LYS A 3 19.00 -28.65 -43.60
C LYS A 3 17.79 -28.05 -42.87
N ASN A 4 16.92 -28.84 -42.25
CA ASN A 4 15.71 -28.34 -41.59
C ASN A 4 15.66 -28.53 -40.07
N LEU A 5 16.79 -28.81 -39.41
CA LEU A 5 16.82 -28.98 -37.94
C LEU A 5 17.53 -27.85 -37.18
N LEU A 6 17.96 -26.78 -37.85
CA LEU A 6 18.67 -25.66 -37.22
C LEU A 6 17.85 -24.35 -37.16
N ILE A 7 16.62 -24.33 -37.67
CA ILE A 7 15.75 -23.15 -37.61
C ILE A 7 14.74 -23.24 -36.46
N PHE A 8 14.50 -24.44 -35.91
CA PHE A 8 13.59 -24.62 -34.78
C PHE A 8 14.23 -24.35 -33.40
N LEU A 9 15.56 -24.19 -33.33
CA LEU A 9 16.26 -23.93 -32.06
C LEU A 9 16.52 -22.43 -31.80
N ILE A 10 16.21 -21.55 -32.76
CA ILE A 10 16.42 -20.09 -32.62
C ILE A 10 15.13 -19.36 -32.22
N PHE A 11 13.96 -20.01 -32.30
CA PHE A 11 12.68 -19.41 -31.89
C PHE A 11 12.27 -19.68 -30.44
N PHE A 12 13.07 -20.43 -29.67
CA PHE A 12 12.78 -20.73 -28.25
C PHE A 12 13.70 -20.00 -27.25
N LEU A 13 14.53 -19.06 -27.72
CA LEU A 13 15.50 -18.34 -26.89
C LEU A 13 15.27 -16.82 -26.79
N GLN A 14 14.09 -16.31 -27.18
CA GLN A 14 13.74 -14.89 -27.03
C GLN A 14 12.86 -14.57 -25.80
N ILE A 15 12.79 -15.45 -24.80
CA ILE A 15 12.12 -15.15 -23.53
C ILE A 15 13.04 -15.47 -22.34
N VAL A 16 14.23 -14.89 -22.29
CA VAL A 16 14.93 -14.58 -21.02
C VAL A 16 15.92 -13.44 -21.27
N ASN A 17 15.43 -12.23 -21.55
CA ASN A 17 16.19 -11.01 -21.25
C ASN A 17 15.61 -10.36 -19.99
N GLY A 18 15.18 -11.17 -19.02
CA GLY A 18 15.01 -10.70 -17.66
C GLY A 18 16.39 -10.53 -17.07
N GLN A 19 16.90 -9.30 -17.00
CA GLN A 19 17.91 -9.00 -15.98
C GLN A 19 17.35 -9.53 -14.65
N ASP A 20 18.11 -10.32 -13.90
CA ASP A 20 17.74 -10.71 -12.54
C ASP A 20 17.65 -9.43 -11.70
N LEU A 21 16.47 -8.82 -11.71
CA LEU A 21 16.19 -7.63 -10.93
C LEU A 21 16.29 -8.00 -9.46
N ASP A 22 16.97 -7.17 -8.69
CA ASP A 22 16.93 -7.24 -7.23
C ASP A 22 15.48 -7.05 -6.73
N ALA A 23 15.20 -7.49 -5.50
CA ALA A 23 13.85 -7.52 -4.96
C ALA A 23 13.22 -6.11 -4.84
N GLU A 24 14.01 -5.12 -4.46
CA GLU A 24 13.60 -3.71 -4.41
C GLU A 24 13.20 -3.18 -5.80
N SER A 25 13.98 -3.52 -6.83
CA SER A 25 13.68 -3.20 -8.22
C SER A 25 12.40 -3.90 -8.70
N LYS A 26 12.21 -5.18 -8.39
CA LYS A 26 10.97 -5.92 -8.73
C LYS A 26 9.73 -5.25 -8.15
N PHE A 27 9.78 -4.87 -6.88
CA PHE A 27 8.66 -4.16 -6.24
C PHE A 27 8.41 -2.80 -6.91
N THR A 28 9.46 -2.03 -7.16
CA THR A 28 9.35 -0.73 -7.85
C THR A 28 8.70 -0.86 -9.24
N VAL A 29 9.08 -1.90 -10.01
CA VAL A 29 8.51 -2.16 -11.34
C VAL A 29 7.05 -2.56 -11.26
N SER A 30 6.69 -3.45 -10.32
CA SER A 30 5.30 -3.82 -10.06
C SER A 30 4.44 -2.58 -9.79
N GLN A 31 4.88 -1.69 -8.89
CA GLN A 31 4.11 -0.48 -8.57
C GLN A 31 4.03 0.52 -9.73
N ASN A 32 5.03 0.59 -10.61
CA ASN A 32 4.94 1.39 -11.84
C ASN A 32 3.89 0.82 -12.81
N TYR A 33 3.81 -0.51 -12.96
CA TYR A 33 2.74 -1.13 -13.74
C TYR A 33 1.36 -0.96 -13.09
N VAL A 34 1.24 -1.03 -11.77
CA VAL A 34 -0.01 -0.70 -11.06
C VAL A 34 -0.45 0.74 -11.36
N CYS A 35 0.47 1.70 -11.39
CA CYS A 35 0.15 3.08 -11.76
C CYS A 35 -0.39 3.18 -13.20
N LEU A 36 0.25 2.51 -14.16
CA LEU A 36 -0.26 2.44 -15.54
C LEU A 36 -1.64 1.77 -15.60
N ALA A 37 -1.82 0.67 -14.87
CA ALA A 37 -3.07 -0.08 -14.84
C ALA A 37 -4.23 0.77 -14.30
N ARG A 38 -4.02 1.48 -13.19
CA ARG A 38 -5.01 2.38 -12.59
C ARG A 38 -5.33 3.58 -13.49
N LEU A 39 -4.33 4.13 -14.20
CA LEU A 39 -4.55 5.20 -15.17
C LEU A 39 -5.36 4.72 -16.39
N GLU A 40 -5.11 3.51 -16.89
CA GLU A 40 -5.95 2.94 -17.97
C GLU A 40 -7.34 2.57 -17.46
N LEU A 41 -7.46 2.12 -16.21
CA LEU A 41 -8.74 1.82 -15.56
C LEU A 41 -9.60 3.08 -15.39
N SER A 42 -9.02 4.20 -14.94
CA SER A 42 -9.74 5.48 -14.85
C SER A 42 -10.20 5.99 -16.21
N ASN A 43 -9.41 5.71 -17.26
CA ASN A 43 -9.75 5.96 -18.66
C ASN A 43 -10.71 4.92 -19.29
N LYS A 44 -11.23 3.97 -18.50
CA LYS A 44 -12.12 2.88 -18.94
C LYS A 44 -11.51 1.97 -20.02
N ASN A 45 -10.18 1.96 -20.15
CA ASN A 45 -9.46 1.06 -21.02
C ASN A 45 -9.17 -0.26 -20.29
N PHE A 46 -10.22 -1.04 -20.07
CA PHE A 46 -10.18 -2.22 -19.23
C PHE A 46 -9.22 -3.31 -19.74
N LEU A 47 -9.03 -3.42 -21.07
CA LEU A 47 -8.09 -4.37 -21.66
C LEU A 47 -6.66 -4.06 -21.24
N LYS A 48 -6.20 -2.83 -21.46
CA LYS A 48 -4.84 -2.43 -21.05
C LYS A 48 -4.67 -2.42 -19.53
N ALA A 49 -5.70 -2.00 -18.79
CA ALA A 49 -5.67 -2.07 -17.33
C ALA A 49 -5.44 -3.51 -16.86
N ASN A 50 -6.19 -4.48 -17.40
CA ASN A 50 -6.04 -5.89 -17.07
C ASN A 50 -4.65 -6.43 -17.46
N GLU A 51 -4.13 -6.06 -18.63
CA GLU A 51 -2.76 -6.42 -19.05
C GLU A 51 -1.70 -5.88 -18.08
N TYR A 52 -1.79 -4.60 -17.71
CA TYR A 52 -0.83 -3.98 -16.81
C TYR A 52 -0.92 -4.50 -15.37
N PHE A 53 -2.11 -4.78 -14.83
CA PHE A 53 -2.23 -5.46 -13.54
C PHE A 53 -1.64 -6.86 -13.57
N SER A 54 -1.95 -7.63 -14.63
CA SER A 54 -1.39 -8.97 -14.81
C SER A 54 0.14 -8.92 -14.84
N LYS A 55 0.72 -7.94 -15.56
CA LYS A 55 2.17 -7.74 -15.64
C LYS A 55 2.77 -7.24 -14.33
N ALA A 56 2.08 -6.37 -13.58
CA ALA A 56 2.56 -5.92 -12.27
C ALA A 56 2.78 -7.10 -11.33
N PHE A 57 1.78 -7.98 -11.25
CA PHE A 57 1.78 -9.12 -10.32
C PHE A 57 2.69 -10.27 -10.73
N THR A 58 3.37 -10.21 -11.89
CA THR A 58 4.49 -11.13 -12.18
C THR A 58 5.81 -10.68 -11.57
N PHE A 59 5.97 -9.39 -11.28
CA PHE A 59 7.18 -8.85 -10.66
C PHE A 59 7.11 -8.91 -9.14
N HIS A 60 5.98 -8.55 -8.56
CA HIS A 60 5.76 -8.52 -7.12
C HIS A 60 4.26 -8.57 -6.83
N ASP A 61 3.88 -9.21 -5.73
CA ASP A 61 2.51 -9.26 -5.24
C ASP A 61 1.92 -7.84 -5.07
N ALA A 62 0.60 -7.74 -5.06
CA ALA A 62 -0.07 -6.47 -4.84
C ALA A 62 0.28 -5.88 -3.46
N LEU A 63 0.15 -4.56 -3.31
CA LEU A 63 0.40 -3.90 -2.04
C LEU A 63 -0.74 -4.13 -1.03
N ASP A 64 -1.97 -4.12 -1.53
CA ASP A 64 -3.17 -4.13 -0.70
C ASP A 64 -4.38 -4.74 -1.44
N SER A 65 -5.48 -4.91 -0.72
CA SER A 65 -6.74 -5.40 -1.27
C SER A 65 -7.34 -4.46 -2.33
N TYR A 66 -7.12 -3.15 -2.27
CA TYR A 66 -7.62 -2.21 -3.26
C TYR A 66 -6.98 -2.44 -4.64
N GLN A 67 -5.66 -2.68 -4.69
CA GLN A 67 -4.95 -2.98 -5.94
C GLN A 67 -5.47 -4.27 -6.59
N VAL A 68 -5.69 -5.31 -5.79
CA VAL A 68 -6.21 -6.58 -6.31
C VAL A 68 -7.67 -6.45 -6.74
N LEU A 69 -8.50 -5.67 -6.03
CA LEU A 69 -9.88 -5.42 -6.43
C LEU A 69 -9.99 -4.52 -7.67
N ASP A 70 -9.09 -3.55 -7.87
CA ASP A 70 -8.97 -2.81 -9.12
C ASP A 70 -8.63 -3.75 -10.29
N ALA A 71 -7.71 -4.71 -10.07
CA ALA A 71 -7.38 -5.73 -11.05
C ALA A 71 -8.58 -6.65 -11.35
N ALA A 72 -9.29 -7.11 -10.32
CA ALA A 72 -10.51 -7.89 -10.45
C ALA A 72 -11.58 -7.14 -11.28
N ALA A 73 -11.76 -5.83 -11.03
CA ALA A 73 -12.68 -5.00 -11.79
C ALA A 73 -12.30 -4.92 -13.26
N SER A 74 -11.01 -4.73 -13.58
CA SER A 74 -10.54 -4.73 -14.97
C SER A 74 -10.78 -6.08 -15.66
N ALA A 75 -10.50 -7.20 -14.98
CA ALA A 75 -10.73 -8.56 -15.49
C ALA A 75 -12.21 -8.85 -15.75
N LEU A 76 -13.09 -8.43 -14.82
CA LEU A 76 -14.53 -8.59 -14.95
C LEU A 76 -15.08 -7.85 -16.18
N GLN A 77 -14.62 -6.62 -16.41
CA GLN A 77 -15.05 -5.78 -17.54
C GLN A 77 -14.66 -6.36 -18.90
N VAL A 78 -13.57 -7.13 -18.98
CA VAL A 78 -13.14 -7.84 -20.19
C VAL A 78 -13.61 -9.29 -20.24
N ASN A 79 -14.58 -9.68 -19.41
CA ASN A 79 -15.13 -11.03 -19.30
C ASN A 79 -14.09 -12.12 -18.96
N ASN A 80 -12.96 -11.75 -18.35
CA ASN A 80 -11.95 -12.68 -17.90
C ASN A 80 -12.30 -13.24 -16.51
N GLN A 81 -13.22 -14.21 -16.50
CA GLN A 81 -13.77 -14.77 -15.27
C GLN A 81 -12.74 -15.51 -14.41
N GLU A 82 -11.68 -16.06 -15.02
CA GLU A 82 -10.60 -16.74 -14.29
C GLU A 82 -9.85 -15.74 -13.41
N PHE A 83 -9.33 -14.67 -14.02
CA PHE A 83 -8.60 -13.64 -13.27
C PHE A 83 -9.50 -12.86 -12.31
N PHE A 84 -10.75 -12.58 -12.67
CA PHE A 84 -11.71 -11.96 -11.75
C PHE A 84 -11.85 -12.76 -10.44
N LYS A 85 -12.11 -14.07 -10.55
CA LYS A 85 -12.26 -14.96 -9.37
C LYS A 85 -10.96 -15.07 -8.59
N LYS A 86 -9.83 -15.21 -9.29
CA LYS A 86 -8.50 -15.26 -8.68
C LYS A 86 -8.26 -14.02 -7.81
N TYR A 87 -8.43 -12.83 -8.38
CA TYR A 87 -8.14 -11.58 -7.70
C TYR A 87 -9.09 -11.32 -6.51
N VAL A 88 -10.40 -11.55 -6.66
CA VAL A 88 -11.31 -11.44 -5.50
C VAL A 88 -10.91 -12.42 -4.39
N THR A 89 -10.54 -13.64 -4.74
CA THR A 89 -10.05 -14.63 -3.76
C THR A 89 -8.79 -14.16 -3.06
N GLU A 90 -7.78 -13.68 -3.81
CA GLU A 90 -6.53 -13.16 -3.28
C GLU A 90 -6.73 -11.95 -2.35
N SER A 91 -7.71 -11.07 -2.66
CA SER A 91 -8.05 -9.95 -1.78
C SER A 91 -8.40 -10.40 -0.35
N ILE A 92 -9.00 -11.60 -0.22
CA ILE A 92 -9.34 -12.20 1.07
C ILE A 92 -8.13 -12.97 1.63
N THR A 93 -7.60 -13.92 0.85
CA THR A 93 -6.63 -14.91 1.32
C THR A 93 -5.23 -14.35 1.55
N GLN A 94 -4.91 -13.20 0.96
CA GLN A 94 -3.61 -12.52 1.14
C GLN A 94 -3.74 -11.19 1.90
N TYR A 95 -4.84 -10.46 1.71
CA TYR A 95 -5.01 -9.10 2.25
C TYR A 95 -6.16 -8.92 3.23
N LYS A 96 -6.85 -10.01 3.62
CA LYS A 96 -7.93 -10.00 4.63
C LYS A 96 -9.03 -8.95 4.32
N ALA A 97 -9.36 -8.75 3.05
CA ALA A 97 -10.41 -7.83 2.63
C ALA A 97 -11.76 -8.24 3.26
N PRO A 98 -12.49 -7.32 3.94
CA PRO A 98 -13.79 -7.62 4.51
C PRO A 98 -14.82 -7.97 3.43
N LEU A 99 -15.74 -8.90 3.75
CA LEU A 99 -16.80 -9.32 2.81
C LEU A 99 -17.61 -8.13 2.30
N ASP A 100 -18.11 -7.27 3.21
CA ASP A 100 -18.93 -6.13 2.85
C ASP A 100 -18.18 -5.15 1.95
N PHE A 101 -16.89 -4.91 2.24
CA PHE A 101 -16.04 -4.08 1.40
C PHE A 101 -15.93 -4.61 -0.04
N ILE A 102 -15.83 -5.93 -0.22
CA ILE A 102 -15.80 -6.56 -1.55
C ILE A 102 -17.16 -6.42 -2.25
N LEU A 103 -18.26 -6.71 -1.54
CA LEU A 103 -19.61 -6.70 -2.12
C LEU A 103 -20.12 -5.29 -2.45
N GLU A 104 -19.64 -4.29 -1.71
CA GLU A 104 -19.96 -2.87 -1.89
C GLU A 104 -18.94 -2.13 -2.75
N TYR A 105 -17.88 -2.83 -3.23
CA TYR A 105 -16.86 -2.23 -4.06
C TYR A 105 -17.48 -1.55 -5.28
N ASP A 106 -17.22 -0.25 -5.43
CA ASP A 106 -17.90 0.64 -6.38
C ASP A 106 -17.85 0.15 -7.82
N LYS A 107 -16.69 -0.38 -8.24
CA LYS A 107 -16.48 -0.92 -9.59
C LYS A 107 -17.26 -2.21 -9.87
N PHE A 108 -17.81 -2.87 -8.86
CA PHE A 108 -18.70 -4.03 -8.99
C PHE A 108 -20.19 -3.68 -8.94
N ALA A 109 -20.56 -2.40 -8.81
CA ALA A 109 -21.96 -1.99 -8.63
C ALA A 109 -22.93 -2.57 -9.67
N ASN A 110 -22.50 -2.69 -10.94
CA ASN A 110 -23.32 -3.24 -12.04
C ASN A 110 -23.30 -4.78 -12.13
N TYR A 111 -22.57 -5.45 -11.26
CA TYR A 111 -22.31 -6.89 -11.31
C TYR A 111 -22.77 -7.63 -10.05
N LYS A 112 -23.62 -7.02 -9.21
CA LYS A 112 -24.17 -7.67 -8.00
C LYS A 112 -24.87 -9.01 -8.27
N ASN A 113 -25.30 -9.24 -9.52
CA ASN A 113 -25.91 -10.50 -9.95
C ASN A 113 -24.91 -11.56 -10.45
N ASN A 114 -23.62 -11.26 -10.50
CA ASN A 114 -22.58 -12.21 -10.88
C ASN A 114 -22.62 -13.44 -9.95
N ALA A 115 -22.60 -14.63 -10.54
CA ALA A 115 -22.77 -15.89 -9.82
C ALA A 115 -21.69 -16.11 -8.74
N PHE A 116 -20.45 -15.69 -9.00
CA PHE A 116 -19.35 -15.82 -8.05
C PHE A 116 -19.48 -14.85 -6.88
N LEU A 117 -19.87 -13.59 -7.13
CA LEU A 117 -20.12 -12.64 -6.05
C LEU A 117 -21.28 -13.09 -5.16
N LYS A 118 -22.31 -13.73 -5.74
CA LYS A 118 -23.43 -14.30 -4.99
C LYS A 118 -23.04 -15.51 -4.13
N SER A 119 -22.06 -16.31 -4.57
CA SER A 119 -21.58 -17.46 -3.79
C SER A 119 -20.56 -17.07 -2.72
N LEU A 120 -19.92 -15.92 -2.85
CA LEU A 120 -18.83 -15.47 -1.98
C LEU A 120 -19.17 -15.49 -0.47
N PRO A 121 -20.36 -15.06 0.00
CA PRO A 121 -20.69 -15.10 1.42
C PRO A 121 -20.62 -16.51 2.04
N ALA A 122 -21.00 -17.54 1.28
CA ALA A 122 -20.95 -18.93 1.75
C ALA A 122 -19.51 -19.46 1.85
N ASP A 123 -18.60 -18.95 1.02
CA ASP A 123 -17.19 -19.34 0.98
C ASP A 123 -16.28 -18.47 1.85
N TYR A 124 -16.77 -17.32 2.32
CA TYR A 124 -15.94 -16.27 2.90
C TYR A 124 -15.13 -16.73 4.12
N GLU A 125 -15.76 -17.40 5.10
CA GLU A 125 -15.07 -17.89 6.30
C GLU A 125 -13.94 -18.86 5.95
N ARG A 126 -14.16 -19.73 4.97
CA ARG A 126 -13.13 -20.67 4.50
C ARG A 126 -11.96 -19.92 3.87
N LEU A 127 -12.22 -18.89 3.06
CA LEU A 127 -11.18 -18.07 2.44
C LEU A 127 -10.42 -17.21 3.47
N LEU A 128 -11.14 -16.64 4.44
CA LEU A 128 -10.53 -15.87 5.53
C LEU A 128 -9.61 -16.75 6.39
N ASN A 129 -9.98 -18.00 6.64
CA ASN A 129 -9.10 -18.93 7.36
C ASN A 129 -7.79 -19.22 6.60
N GLN A 130 -7.80 -19.19 5.26
CA GLN A 130 -6.58 -19.35 4.47
C GLN A 130 -5.61 -18.18 4.68
N TYR A 131 -6.10 -16.96 4.92
CA TYR A 131 -5.23 -15.82 5.25
C TYR A 131 -4.38 -16.05 6.51
N TYR A 132 -4.98 -16.63 7.56
CA TYR A 132 -4.24 -16.93 8.79
C TYR A 132 -3.29 -18.12 8.61
N ILE A 133 -3.69 -19.15 7.86
CA ILE A 133 -2.85 -20.32 7.57
C ILE A 133 -1.61 -19.93 6.74
N ASN A 134 -1.75 -18.96 5.83
CA ASN A 134 -0.67 -18.52 4.95
C ASN A 134 0.35 -17.60 5.65
N LYS A 135 0.17 -17.25 6.93
CA LYS A 135 1.14 -16.43 7.65
C LYS A 135 2.44 -17.19 7.85
N LYS A 136 3.53 -16.60 7.35
CA LYS A 136 4.90 -17.12 7.47
C LYS A 136 5.27 -17.43 8.93
N ASP A 137 4.87 -16.56 9.85
CA ASP A 137 4.98 -16.78 11.29
C ASP A 137 3.68 -16.32 11.98
N LEU A 138 2.81 -17.29 12.27
CA LEU A 138 1.53 -17.03 12.93
C LEU A 138 1.73 -16.50 14.36
N THR A 139 2.79 -16.92 15.05
CA THR A 139 3.06 -16.47 16.43
C THR A 139 3.46 -15.00 16.42
N ALA A 140 4.39 -14.63 15.54
CA ALA A 140 4.79 -13.23 15.35
C ALA A 140 3.59 -12.34 15.00
N PHE A 141 2.75 -12.81 14.07
CA PHE A 141 1.52 -12.11 13.68
C PHE A 141 0.59 -11.90 14.87
N ILE A 142 0.32 -12.93 15.68
CA ILE A 142 -0.56 -12.82 16.86
C ILE A 142 0.04 -11.87 17.90
N GLU A 143 1.33 -11.97 18.23
CA GLU A 143 1.96 -11.11 19.24
C GLU A 143 1.92 -9.63 18.82
N VAL A 144 2.20 -9.32 17.55
CA VAL A 144 2.07 -7.95 17.02
C VAL A 144 0.60 -7.52 16.95
N SER A 145 -0.32 -8.41 16.58
CA SER A 145 -1.75 -8.07 16.53
C SER A 145 -2.29 -7.71 17.91
N VAL A 146 -1.93 -8.46 18.95
CA VAL A 146 -2.31 -8.15 20.33
C VAL A 146 -1.77 -6.78 20.77
N LEU A 147 -0.56 -6.41 20.32
CA LEU A 147 0.01 -5.09 20.58
C LEU A 147 -0.83 -3.97 19.94
N VAL A 148 -1.16 -4.13 18.67
CA VAL A 148 -2.00 -3.19 17.90
C VAL A 148 -3.40 -3.07 18.50
N GLU A 149 -4.05 -4.18 18.85
CA GLU A 149 -5.40 -4.16 19.43
C GLU A 149 -5.41 -3.45 20.80
N LYS A 150 -4.39 -3.67 21.64
CA LYS A 150 -4.28 -2.97 22.93
C LYS A 150 -4.13 -1.46 22.76
N ASP A 151 -3.32 -1.03 21.79
CA ASP A 151 -3.18 0.38 21.42
C ASP A 151 -4.53 0.99 21.02
N GLN A 152 -5.26 0.31 20.12
CA GLN A 152 -6.54 0.79 19.61
C GLN A 152 -7.63 0.83 20.69
N ILE A 153 -7.69 -0.17 21.57
CA ILE A 153 -8.64 -0.16 22.70
C ILE A 153 -8.38 1.04 23.62
N ALA A 154 -7.12 1.35 23.94
CA ALA A 154 -6.80 2.50 24.78
C ALA A 154 -7.30 3.82 24.16
N ARG A 155 -7.13 3.99 22.85
CA ARG A 155 -7.59 5.16 22.09
C ARG A 155 -9.12 5.24 22.03
N GLN A 156 -9.79 4.13 21.72
CA GLN A 156 -11.25 4.05 21.69
C GLN A 156 -11.88 4.37 23.05
N LEU A 157 -11.28 3.89 24.14
CA LEU A 157 -11.74 4.22 25.49
C LEU A 157 -11.60 5.71 25.78
N ILE A 158 -10.48 6.32 25.40
CA ILE A 158 -10.28 7.77 25.55
C ILE A 158 -11.32 8.54 24.72
N ASP A 159 -11.53 8.19 23.46
CA ASP A 159 -12.52 8.84 22.60
C ASP A 159 -13.94 8.70 23.17
N TYR A 160 -14.30 7.52 23.67
CA TYR A 160 -15.57 7.28 24.36
C TYR A 160 -15.72 8.19 25.58
N PHE A 161 -14.71 8.24 26.45
CA PHE A 161 -14.75 9.08 27.64
C PHE A 161 -14.76 10.57 27.30
N GLU A 162 -13.98 11.04 26.31
CA GLU A 162 -14.03 12.44 25.89
C GLU A 162 -15.42 12.85 25.39
N ASN A 163 -16.11 11.97 24.65
CA ASN A 163 -17.45 12.24 24.14
C ASN A 163 -18.52 12.20 25.26
N GLU A 164 -18.50 11.19 26.13
CA GLU A 164 -19.44 11.05 27.25
C GLU A 164 -19.21 12.07 28.37
N LEU A 165 -17.98 12.56 28.55
CA LEU A 165 -17.68 13.53 29.62
C LEU A 165 -17.90 14.97 29.17
N ARG A 166 -17.78 15.24 27.86
CA ARG A 166 -18.26 16.50 27.26
C ARG A 166 -19.76 16.70 27.45
N SER A 167 -20.55 15.63 27.41
CA SER A 167 -22.01 15.70 27.63
C SER A 167 -22.40 15.88 29.10
N SER A 168 -21.51 15.57 30.06
CA SER A 168 -21.79 15.61 31.50
C SER A 168 -21.20 16.83 32.26
N GLN A 169 -20.67 17.84 31.56
CA GLN A 169 -19.97 19.02 32.15
C GLN A 169 -18.77 18.68 33.07
N THR A 170 -18.36 17.41 33.14
CA THR A 170 -17.21 16.99 33.94
C THR A 170 -15.95 17.22 33.11
N LYS A 171 -15.13 18.22 33.47
CA LYS A 171 -13.80 18.39 32.86
C LYS A 171 -12.92 17.20 33.27
N VAL A 172 -12.86 16.17 32.45
CA VAL A 172 -11.75 15.22 32.58
C VAL A 172 -10.48 15.93 32.14
N ASN A 173 -9.44 15.80 32.96
CA ASN A 173 -8.17 16.42 32.71
C ASN A 173 -7.55 15.73 31.48
N LYS A 174 -7.52 16.44 30.35
CA LYS A 174 -6.86 16.02 29.10
C LYS A 174 -5.42 15.53 29.35
N GLU A 175 -4.77 16.04 30.38
CA GLU A 175 -3.45 15.59 30.85
C GLU A 175 -3.43 14.10 31.26
N VAL A 176 -4.50 13.57 31.87
CA VAL A 176 -4.58 12.15 32.25
C VAL A 176 -4.66 11.28 31.01
N PHE A 177 -5.48 11.64 30.02
CA PHE A 177 -5.57 10.90 28.75
C PHE A 177 -4.28 10.97 27.96
N ASN A 178 -3.66 12.16 27.87
CA ASN A 178 -2.35 12.32 27.25
C ASN A 178 -1.31 11.41 27.92
N LYS A 179 -1.30 11.33 29.25
CA LYS A 179 -0.37 10.45 29.99
C LYS A 179 -0.64 8.96 29.75
N ILE A 180 -1.91 8.56 29.61
CA ILE A 180 -2.26 7.17 29.25
C ILE A 180 -1.75 6.85 27.85
N LEU A 181 -1.95 7.75 26.88
CA LEU A 181 -1.47 7.58 25.51
C LEU A 181 0.05 7.55 25.46
N GLU A 182 0.73 8.48 26.12
CA GLU A 182 2.19 8.52 26.19
C GLU A 182 2.79 7.25 26.80
N ASN A 183 2.22 6.77 27.91
CA ASN A 183 2.64 5.50 28.51
C ASN A 183 2.38 4.32 27.57
N THR A 184 1.23 4.31 26.89
CA THR A 184 0.87 3.26 25.93
C THR A 184 1.83 3.24 24.75
N ASP A 185 2.13 4.41 24.17
CA ASP A 185 3.04 4.56 23.04
C ASP A 185 4.48 4.14 23.44
N ASN A 186 4.97 4.56 24.61
CA ASN A 186 6.29 4.15 25.11
C ASN A 186 6.40 2.63 25.35
N ASP A 187 5.39 2.05 26.00
CA ASP A 187 5.32 0.60 26.21
C ASP A 187 5.26 -0.17 24.90
N ASN A 188 4.49 0.33 23.93
CA ASN A 188 4.32 -0.29 22.64
C ASN A 188 5.58 -0.17 21.78
N ALA A 189 6.28 0.96 21.85
CA ALA A 189 7.55 1.18 21.19
C ALA A 189 8.56 0.10 21.57
N GLN A 190 8.79 -0.09 22.87
CA GLN A 190 9.77 -1.06 23.35
C GLN A 190 9.37 -2.50 23.01
N LYS A 191 8.08 -2.85 23.22
CA LYS A 191 7.56 -4.18 22.86
C LYS A 191 7.71 -4.45 21.36
N LEU A 192 7.44 -3.47 20.51
CA LEU A 192 7.57 -3.64 19.06
C LEU A 192 9.04 -3.82 18.65
N ILE A 193 9.97 -3.09 19.26
CA ILE A 193 11.41 -3.31 19.05
C ILE A 193 11.77 -4.75 19.38
N ASP A 194 11.34 -5.26 20.54
CA ASP A 194 11.68 -6.60 21.00
C ASP A 194 11.05 -7.70 20.12
N LEU A 195 9.79 -7.52 19.70
CA LEU A 195 9.14 -8.40 18.72
C LEU A 195 9.86 -8.38 17.38
N THR A 196 10.29 -7.21 16.91
CA THR A 196 11.02 -7.07 15.64
C THR A 196 12.39 -7.74 15.73
N LYS A 197 13.09 -7.67 16.86
CA LYS A 197 14.35 -8.40 17.08
C LYS A 197 14.13 -9.92 17.07
N LYS A 198 13.02 -10.38 17.64
CA LYS A 198 12.68 -11.80 17.79
C LYS A 198 12.23 -12.44 16.48
N TYR A 199 11.39 -11.76 15.70
CA TYR A 199 10.69 -12.32 14.55
C TYR A 199 11.00 -11.66 13.21
N GLY A 200 11.78 -10.57 13.22
CA GLY A 200 11.90 -9.68 12.08
C GLY A 200 10.70 -8.73 11.96
N PHE A 201 10.76 -7.87 10.95
CA PHE A 201 9.73 -6.87 10.70
C PHE A 201 8.39 -7.52 10.34
N GLN A 202 7.31 -6.98 10.90
CA GLN A 202 5.94 -7.42 10.63
C GLN A 202 5.14 -6.24 10.09
N ASP A 203 4.58 -6.35 8.87
CA ASP A 203 3.90 -5.22 8.22
C ASP A 203 2.66 -4.71 9.00
N TYR A 204 2.00 -5.59 9.76
CA TYR A 204 0.90 -5.20 10.65
C TYR A 204 1.32 -4.21 11.76
N SER A 205 2.62 -4.03 12.00
CA SER A 205 3.14 -3.06 12.96
C SER A 205 3.05 -1.60 12.50
N TRP A 206 2.64 -1.32 11.26
CA TRP A 206 2.59 0.02 10.68
C TRP A 206 1.86 1.04 11.58
N LEU A 207 0.78 0.61 12.25
CA LEU A 207 -0.04 1.51 13.05
C LEU A 207 0.70 2.00 14.30
N ILE A 208 1.49 1.12 14.92
CA ILE A 208 2.36 1.49 16.04
C ILE A 208 3.44 2.46 15.54
N LEU A 209 4.11 2.15 14.43
CA LEU A 209 5.05 3.09 13.80
C LEU A 209 4.41 4.46 13.56
N TRP A 210 3.18 4.47 13.04
CA TRP A 210 2.43 5.70 12.74
C TRP A 210 2.20 6.55 13.98
N HIS A 211 1.96 5.99 15.15
CA HIS A 211 1.78 6.77 16.37
C HIS A 211 3.06 7.50 16.80
N HIS A 212 4.23 7.02 16.40
CA HIS A 212 5.52 7.71 16.61
C HIS A 212 5.92 8.67 15.48
N ARG A 213 5.07 8.92 14.47
CA ARG A 213 5.41 9.78 13.31
C ARG A 213 5.84 11.20 13.68
N ILE A 214 5.44 11.72 14.84
CA ILE A 214 5.75 13.10 15.29
C ILE A 214 7.26 13.27 15.49
N SER A 215 7.95 12.27 16.03
CA SER A 215 9.40 12.30 16.27
C SER A 215 10.21 11.71 15.11
N PHE A 216 9.60 11.50 13.94
CA PHE A 216 10.26 10.81 12.81
C PHE A 216 11.61 11.39 12.43
N ASN A 217 11.82 12.71 12.47
CA ASN A 217 13.11 13.35 12.15
C ASN A 217 13.95 13.71 13.38
N ASP A 218 13.57 13.31 14.59
CA ASP A 218 14.41 13.48 15.76
C ASP A 218 15.58 12.47 15.71
N GLU A 219 16.80 12.98 15.65
CA GLU A 219 18.01 12.16 15.60
C GLU A 219 18.29 11.45 16.94
N ASN A 220 17.69 11.91 18.04
CA ASN A 220 17.84 11.31 19.37
C ASN A 220 16.72 10.32 19.71
N ASP A 221 15.70 10.19 18.86
CA ASP A 221 14.59 9.26 19.09
C ASP A 221 15.07 7.81 18.85
N THR A 222 15.18 7.05 19.94
CA THR A 222 15.72 5.68 19.92
C THR A 222 14.83 4.71 19.12
N PHE A 223 13.53 4.97 19.04
CA PHE A 223 12.59 4.17 18.28
C PHE A 223 12.87 4.33 16.78
N TRP A 224 13.02 5.56 16.29
CA TRP A 224 13.34 5.80 14.87
C TRP A 224 14.79 5.50 14.51
N GLN A 225 15.75 5.66 15.45
CA GLN A 225 17.11 5.15 15.27
C GLN A 225 17.12 3.64 15.02
N TYR A 226 16.21 2.89 15.65
CA TYR A 226 16.04 1.45 15.42
C TYR A 226 15.28 1.13 14.12
N PHE A 227 14.10 1.73 13.91
CA PHE A 227 13.23 1.34 12.79
C PHE A 227 13.66 1.86 11.43
N LYS A 228 14.32 3.02 11.31
CA LYS A 228 14.78 3.52 9.99
C LYS A 228 15.74 2.53 9.31
N PRO A 229 16.78 1.98 9.98
CA PRO A 229 17.62 0.94 9.40
C PRO A 229 16.85 -0.34 9.06
N VAL A 230 15.95 -0.82 9.95
CA VAL A 230 15.15 -2.03 9.71
C VAL A 230 14.30 -1.87 8.45
N ILE A 231 13.55 -0.77 8.34
CA ILE A 231 12.69 -0.48 7.18
C ILE A 231 13.52 -0.36 5.90
N LYS A 232 14.69 0.28 5.94
CA LYS A 232 15.62 0.34 4.79
C LYS A 232 16.07 -1.05 4.34
N GLU A 233 16.25 -1.99 5.27
CA GLU A 233 16.58 -3.37 4.95
C GLU A 233 15.40 -4.10 4.32
N GLU A 234 14.20 -3.94 4.88
CA GLU A 234 12.97 -4.52 4.31
C GLU A 234 12.65 -3.99 2.91
N ILE A 235 13.00 -2.73 2.63
CA ILE A 235 12.93 -2.17 1.26
C ILE A 235 13.88 -2.91 0.31
N LYS A 236 15.14 -3.14 0.72
CA LYS A 236 16.13 -3.88 -0.09
C LYS A 236 15.71 -5.32 -0.36
N LYS A 237 15.08 -5.97 0.63
CA LYS A 237 14.50 -7.30 0.49
C LYS A 237 13.24 -7.34 -0.38
N GLY A 238 12.70 -6.18 -0.78
CA GLY A 238 11.46 -6.07 -1.53
C GLY A 238 10.21 -6.32 -0.67
N ASN A 239 10.31 -6.37 0.66
CA ASN A 239 9.15 -6.56 1.53
C ASN A 239 8.37 -5.24 1.74
N LEU A 240 9.03 -4.09 1.57
CA LEU A 240 8.43 -2.76 1.65
C LEU A 240 8.77 -1.93 0.40
N HIS A 241 7.85 -1.07 -0.03
CA HIS A 241 8.11 -0.17 -1.14
C HIS A 241 8.96 1.03 -0.68
N LYS A 242 9.77 1.61 -1.58
CA LYS A 242 10.66 2.75 -1.25
C LYS A 242 9.92 3.97 -0.69
N SER A 243 8.64 4.09 -0.97
CA SER A 243 7.79 5.19 -0.50
C SER A 243 7.25 4.98 0.92
N TYR A 244 7.55 3.86 1.59
CA TYR A 244 6.97 3.51 2.90
C TYR A 244 7.12 4.63 3.94
N LEU A 245 8.28 5.29 3.97
CA LEU A 245 8.57 6.38 4.92
C LEU A 245 8.11 7.78 4.45
N ALA A 246 7.56 7.92 3.24
CA ALA A 246 7.23 9.22 2.68
C ALA A 246 6.13 9.95 3.46
N SER A 247 5.11 9.22 3.92
CA SER A 247 4.01 9.79 4.73
C SER A 247 4.47 10.22 6.12
N PHE A 248 5.40 9.47 6.74
CA PHE A 248 6.03 9.84 8.01
C PHE A 248 6.82 11.15 7.88
N ALA A 249 7.60 11.27 6.81
CA ALA A 249 8.36 12.48 6.51
C ALA A 249 7.44 13.69 6.31
N ASP A 250 6.36 13.54 5.54
CA ASP A 250 5.40 14.62 5.32
C ASP A 250 4.69 15.03 6.61
N VAL A 251 4.21 14.09 7.43
CA VAL A 251 3.55 14.44 8.70
C VAL A 251 4.51 15.18 9.62
N ASN A 252 5.73 14.68 9.81
CA ASN A 252 6.71 15.37 10.65
C ASN A 252 7.01 16.78 10.13
N GLU A 253 7.20 16.97 8.82
CA GLU A 253 7.45 18.29 8.23
C GLU A 253 6.25 19.24 8.43
N THR A 254 5.01 18.74 8.34
CA THR A 254 3.82 19.58 8.54
C THR A 254 3.68 20.11 9.96
N ILE A 255 4.17 19.39 10.97
CA ILE A 255 4.14 19.85 12.37
C ILE A 255 5.01 21.08 12.56
N TRP A 256 6.15 21.15 11.86
CA TRP A 256 7.14 22.22 12.06
C TRP A 256 7.07 23.34 11.04
N LYS A 257 6.59 23.05 9.82
CA LYS A 257 6.62 23.99 8.68
C LYS A 257 5.28 24.15 7.97
N GLU A 258 4.24 23.44 8.42
CA GLU A 258 2.90 23.43 7.81
C GLU A 258 2.92 23.10 6.31
N LYS A 259 3.95 22.38 5.86
CA LYS A 259 4.20 22.04 4.46
C LYS A 259 4.64 20.59 4.32
N GLN A 260 4.42 20.03 3.13
CA GLN A 260 4.79 18.65 2.78
C GLN A 260 5.98 18.62 1.81
N ILE A 261 6.75 17.53 1.86
CA ILE A 261 7.89 17.27 0.97
C ILE A 261 7.40 16.56 -0.29
N TYR A 262 6.68 15.44 -0.12
CA TYR A 262 6.25 14.57 -1.21
C TYR A 262 4.79 14.76 -1.59
N GLY A 263 4.01 15.43 -0.73
CA GLY A 263 2.59 15.61 -0.94
C GLY A 263 1.85 14.29 -0.84
N THR A 264 1.96 13.57 0.27
CA THR A 264 1.23 12.33 0.57
C THR A 264 -0.08 12.60 1.33
N LEU A 265 -0.21 13.74 2.00
CA LEU A 265 -1.39 14.17 2.77
C LEU A 265 -2.28 15.11 1.94
N PHE A 266 -3.59 15.15 2.23
CA PHE A 266 -4.56 15.96 1.46
C PHE A 266 -4.59 17.44 1.84
N GLN A 267 -4.26 17.78 3.08
CA GLN A 267 -4.69 19.05 3.69
C GLN A 267 -3.62 20.14 3.74
N TYR A 268 -2.36 19.81 3.41
CA TYR A 268 -1.24 20.71 3.58
C TYR A 268 -0.61 21.12 2.24
N PRO A 269 -0.12 22.36 2.11
CA PRO A 269 0.60 22.79 0.92
C PRO A 269 1.93 22.05 0.74
N ILE A 270 2.42 22.00 -0.49
CA ILE A 270 3.72 21.40 -0.84
C ILE A 270 4.82 22.45 -0.73
N ALA A 271 5.95 22.10 -0.13
CA ALA A 271 7.05 23.03 0.12
C ALA A 271 7.71 23.57 -1.14
N ASN A 272 7.91 22.70 -2.14
CA ASN A 272 8.53 23.05 -3.41
C ASN A 272 7.81 22.34 -4.57
N VAL A 273 6.79 23.00 -5.13
CA VAL A 273 5.98 22.45 -6.22
C VAL A 273 6.80 22.19 -7.50
N LYS A 274 7.86 22.96 -7.76
CA LYS A 274 8.69 22.79 -8.95
C LYS A 274 9.52 21.50 -8.92
N ASP A 275 9.95 21.08 -7.74
CA ASP A 275 10.80 19.89 -7.55
C ASP A 275 10.02 18.66 -7.06
N VAL A 276 8.74 18.80 -6.72
CA VAL A 276 7.98 17.74 -6.02
C VAL A 276 7.96 16.41 -6.78
N ASP A 277 7.82 16.42 -8.10
CA ASP A 277 7.80 15.17 -8.88
C ASP A 277 9.18 14.50 -8.94
N ARG A 278 10.26 15.29 -8.92
CA ARG A 278 11.62 14.77 -8.78
C ARG A 278 11.82 14.11 -7.41
N LEU A 279 11.35 14.76 -6.35
CA LEU A 279 11.39 14.23 -4.98
C LEU A 279 10.55 12.95 -4.84
N ARG A 280 9.31 12.96 -5.35
CA ARG A 280 8.43 11.79 -5.41
C ARG A 280 9.06 10.63 -6.16
N ASN A 281 9.67 10.91 -7.31
CA ASN A 281 10.37 9.88 -8.08
C ASN A 281 11.55 9.26 -7.30
N SER A 282 12.26 10.05 -6.47
CA SER A 282 13.38 9.54 -5.66
C SER A 282 12.97 8.51 -4.59
N VAL A 283 11.70 8.54 -4.17
CA VAL A 283 11.11 7.58 -3.22
C VAL A 283 10.14 6.60 -3.90
N GLY A 284 10.11 6.56 -5.24
CA GLY A 284 9.29 5.63 -6.01
C GLY A 284 7.82 6.02 -6.18
N LEU A 285 7.41 7.22 -5.77
CA LEU A 285 6.04 7.72 -6.00
C LEU A 285 5.83 8.17 -7.47
N PRO A 286 4.60 8.08 -8.01
CA PRO A 286 4.25 8.68 -9.30
C PRO A 286 4.16 10.22 -9.18
N PRO A 287 4.19 10.99 -10.28
CA PRO A 287 3.96 12.44 -10.24
C PRO A 287 2.64 12.82 -9.54
N LEU A 288 2.55 14.02 -8.95
CA LEU A 288 1.36 14.46 -8.20
C LEU A 288 0.06 14.39 -9.01
N LEU A 289 0.13 14.66 -10.32
CA LEU A 289 -1.03 14.55 -11.21
C LEU A 289 -1.73 13.18 -11.11
N TYR A 290 -0.97 12.12 -10.87
CA TYR A 290 -1.52 10.78 -10.68
C TYR A 290 -2.49 10.73 -9.50
N ASP A 291 -2.14 11.33 -8.36
CA ASP A 291 -3.00 11.33 -7.17
C ASP A 291 -4.27 12.17 -7.40
N GLN A 292 -4.20 13.22 -8.22
CA GLN A 292 -5.38 13.97 -8.63
C GLN A 292 -6.33 13.11 -9.47
N ILE A 293 -5.81 12.43 -10.49
CA ILE A 293 -6.63 11.60 -11.39
C ILE A 293 -7.26 10.42 -10.66
N ILE A 294 -6.50 9.75 -9.79
CA ILE A 294 -6.95 8.51 -9.17
C ILE A 294 -7.72 8.75 -7.86
N PHE A 295 -7.32 9.75 -7.06
CA PHE A 295 -7.88 9.97 -5.73
C PHE A 295 -8.57 11.33 -5.56
N GLY A 296 -8.63 12.15 -6.61
CA GLY A 296 -9.26 13.48 -6.54
C GLY A 296 -8.48 14.48 -5.69
N LYS A 297 -7.20 14.24 -5.44
CA LYS A 297 -6.35 15.13 -4.64
C LYS A 297 -6.14 16.47 -5.35
N PRO A 298 -6.39 17.62 -4.70
CA PRO A 298 -6.16 18.92 -5.33
C PRO A 298 -4.68 19.14 -5.63
N LEU A 299 -4.40 19.79 -6.78
CA LEU A 299 -3.06 20.20 -7.18
C LEU A 299 -2.80 21.66 -6.77
N PRO A 300 -1.55 22.03 -6.45
CA PRO A 300 -1.18 23.44 -6.30
C PRO A 300 -1.37 24.21 -7.61
N ASP A 301 -1.76 25.49 -7.53
CA ASP A 301 -2.09 26.33 -8.70
C ASP A 301 -0.93 26.44 -9.71
N GLU A 302 0.31 26.43 -9.23
CA GLU A 302 1.50 26.52 -10.06
C GLU A 302 1.97 25.19 -10.68
N TYR A 303 1.30 24.07 -10.37
CA TYR A 303 1.65 22.75 -10.88
C TYR A 303 1.19 22.55 -12.34
N LYS A 304 2.14 22.20 -13.22
CA LYS A 304 1.93 22.12 -14.67
C LYS A 304 2.49 20.82 -15.23
N LEU A 305 1.69 19.76 -15.14
CA LEU A 305 1.91 18.50 -15.85
C LEU A 305 0.60 18.12 -16.52
N THR A 306 0.64 17.67 -17.78
CA THR A 306 -0.53 17.17 -18.50
C THR A 306 -0.67 15.65 -18.38
N GLU A 307 -1.88 15.12 -18.61
CA GLU A 307 -2.10 13.66 -18.59
C GLU A 307 -1.25 12.92 -19.64
N SER A 308 -1.01 13.53 -20.81
CA SER A 308 -0.16 12.97 -21.86
C SER A 308 1.29 12.83 -21.40
N GLU A 309 1.81 13.87 -20.72
CA GLU A 309 3.16 13.84 -20.14
C GLU A 309 3.25 12.82 -19.00
N LEU A 310 2.26 12.75 -18.11
CA LEU A 310 2.18 11.73 -17.07
C LEU A 310 2.24 10.33 -17.67
N LYS A 311 1.42 10.03 -18.68
CA LYS A 311 1.41 8.73 -19.35
C LYS A 311 2.78 8.40 -19.94
N LYS A 312 3.42 9.37 -20.59
CA LYS A 312 4.78 9.22 -21.13
C LYS A 312 5.80 8.90 -20.03
N ILE A 313 5.76 9.62 -18.90
CA ILE A 313 6.63 9.37 -17.75
C ILE A 313 6.43 7.96 -17.20
N LEU A 314 5.17 7.54 -16.98
CA LEU A 314 4.88 6.21 -16.45
C LEU A 314 5.32 5.09 -17.40
N LEU A 315 5.12 5.25 -18.71
CA LEU A 315 5.62 4.31 -19.72
C LEU A 315 7.15 4.24 -19.72
N GLN A 316 7.84 5.38 -19.62
CA GLN A 316 9.31 5.41 -19.52
C GLN A 316 9.84 4.67 -18.29
N LYS A 317 9.10 4.70 -17.16
CA LYS A 317 9.49 3.96 -15.94
C LYS A 317 9.47 2.44 -16.13
N VAL A 318 8.67 1.93 -17.06
CA VAL A 318 8.55 0.47 -17.31
C VAL A 318 9.25 0.00 -18.59
N ALA A 319 9.54 0.91 -19.53
CA ALA A 319 10.05 0.59 -20.87
C ALA A 319 11.36 -0.22 -20.89
N LYS A 320 12.20 -0.10 -19.86
CA LYS A 320 13.46 -0.84 -19.76
C LYS A 320 13.30 -2.30 -19.28
N TYR A 321 12.06 -2.71 -18.99
CA TYR A 321 11.70 -4.04 -18.51
C TYR A 321 10.74 -4.76 -19.47
N GLU A 322 10.57 -4.21 -20.67
CA GLU A 322 9.93 -4.85 -21.83
C GLU A 322 11.02 -5.37 -22.77
#